data_AF-A0ABD3FLD8-F1
#
_entry.id   AF-A0ABD3FLD8-F1
#
_cell.length_a   1.000
_cell.length_b   1.000
_cell.length_c   1.000
_cell.angle_alpha   90.00
_cell.angle_beta   90.00
_cell.angle_gamma   90.00
#
_symmetry.space_group_name_H-M   'P 1'
#
loop_
_entity.id
_entity.type
_entity.pdbx_description
1 polymer ?
#
loop_
_entity_poly.entity_id
_entity_poly.type
_entity_poly.pdbx_seq_one_letter_code
_entity_poly.pdbx_strand_id
1 'polypeptide(L)'
;MADATSKRARGTSEVSSKPPADAKRVCTSQEQAESKSSTGDDSTFERIKDVSFPGKIVALPHVMNLIATLAMTPEEALKEAMTTHQLDWMKQIIARFDCDLTEIMVQAAATDQHDVVELVLTDGFDFDEDTDLFAIEATDDTKNVLKKGILAAAQNGHLDIVKLLLQIVLGLWSRWFSVVRDVIDEAAANGQVNVVKVMVPHAFILGYATQYSRWPPVDTLSKVILGGHTDVAEFLINQSRILWDLKGAYVAAVDQGQTALAGRIYEVYPQQMGGRKLFLDLASLGHLDAVKYLYNNGCNDSGLFLVDTGRVNSEVFDKAFKIACPGYNAIHTVTFLYNLKRVSPQGINHGFECSNDVAVMKLLYDKEKISEKAITTAFTKSLPLHRSRDSEIILFLYRKPCISSELIDTAFVNAVLSMIAKRYVNTLRAEVVTCLRDDDRLSSKVMGEAFVEVVKNREVDMMKMLYEERRTPGEALVRAFLEAAHRKRIDLVKDILMLLSAKEKAPQKFMHEAFIAAARHGQMAILEIVHQSQPADLFLMVLKNALDVAGGNGKIDNFIRKLMCDQVFKRLQAAETS
;
A
#
# COMPACT_ATOMS: atom_id res chain seq x y z
N MET A 1 -17.09 39.35 3.69
CA MET A 1 -18.54 39.22 3.90
C MET A 1 -18.76 37.72 4.15
N ALA A 2 -19.03 37.26 5.38
CA ALA A 2 -20.08 37.64 6.34
C ALA A 2 -21.46 37.14 5.84
N ASP A 3 -22.24 36.33 6.60
CA ASP A 3 -21.98 35.78 7.95
C ASP A 3 -22.88 34.54 8.26
N ALA A 4 -22.60 33.84 9.37
CA ALA A 4 -23.44 32.90 10.14
C ALA A 4 -24.06 31.64 9.44
N THR A 5 -24.10 30.40 9.96
CA THR A 5 -24.22 29.79 11.33
C THR A 5 -25.63 29.91 11.97
N SER A 6 -26.23 28.96 12.71
CA SER A 6 -25.96 27.53 13.02
C SER A 6 -27.12 26.94 13.89
N LYS A 7 -27.15 25.60 14.10
CA LYS A 7 -28.01 24.78 15.01
C LYS A 7 -29.51 24.65 14.64
N ARG A 8 -30.25 23.55 14.89
CA ARG A 8 -30.15 22.29 15.69
C ARG A 8 -30.85 22.26 17.08
N ALA A 9 -32.12 21.85 17.08
CA ALA A 9 -32.85 21.10 18.11
C ALA A 9 -34.06 20.43 17.38
N ARG A 10 -34.51 19.18 17.58
CA ARG A 10 -34.54 18.20 18.68
C ARG A 10 -35.58 18.48 19.78
N GLY A 11 -36.74 17.82 19.66
CA GLY A 11 -37.80 17.70 20.66
C GLY A 11 -38.61 16.41 20.39
N THR A 12 -39.08 15.73 21.44
CA THR A 12 -39.73 14.41 21.42
C THR A 12 -40.75 14.30 22.57
N SER A 13 -41.57 13.23 22.60
CA SER A 13 -42.63 12.92 23.60
C SER A 13 -43.97 13.67 23.36
N GLU A 14 -45.18 13.14 23.68
CA GLU A 14 -45.53 11.81 24.24
C GLU A 14 -47.01 11.40 24.02
N VAL A 15 -47.25 10.12 23.65
CA VAL A 15 -48.24 9.15 24.19
C VAL A 15 -49.78 9.37 24.18
N SER A 16 -50.51 8.23 24.11
CA SER A 16 -51.98 7.99 24.31
C SER A 16 -52.94 8.36 23.17
N SER A 17 -54.04 7.61 22.91
CA SER A 17 -54.54 6.32 23.47
C SER A 17 -55.49 5.59 22.47
N LYS A 18 -55.88 4.33 22.75
CA LYS A 18 -56.56 3.38 21.82
C LYS A 18 -57.61 2.52 22.59
N PRO A 19 -58.46 1.69 21.90
CA PRO A 19 -59.42 1.95 20.83
C PRO A 19 -60.81 2.26 21.48
N PRO A 20 -61.94 1.48 21.48
CA PRO A 20 -62.52 0.38 20.65
C PRO A 20 -63.67 0.93 19.72
N ALA A 21 -64.71 0.24 19.20
CA ALA A 21 -65.22 -1.15 19.29
C ALA A 21 -66.08 -1.59 18.07
N ASP A 22 -66.12 -2.92 17.84
CA ASP A 22 -67.21 -3.83 17.41
C ASP A 22 -68.35 -3.54 16.38
N ALA A 23 -68.51 -4.56 15.50
CA ALA A 23 -69.74 -5.33 15.19
C ALA A 23 -70.62 -5.10 13.91
N LYS A 24 -70.39 -5.99 12.93
CA LYS A 24 -71.37 -6.93 12.31
C LYS A 24 -72.73 -6.42 11.76
N ARG A 25 -72.91 -6.45 10.41
CA ARG A 25 -73.80 -7.39 9.66
C ARG A 25 -73.82 -7.04 8.14
N VAL A 26 -73.52 -8.01 7.26
CA VAL A 26 -74.44 -8.87 6.47
C VAL A 26 -75.17 -8.16 5.29
N CYS A 27 -74.62 -8.40 4.09
CA CYS A 27 -75.27 -8.72 2.81
C CYS A 27 -76.69 -8.21 2.50
N THR A 28 -76.82 -7.48 1.40
CA THR A 28 -77.83 -7.78 0.34
C THR A 28 -77.33 -7.27 -1.02
N SER A 29 -77.91 -7.77 -2.11
CA SER A 29 -77.41 -7.59 -3.49
C SER A 29 -77.81 -6.27 -4.16
N GLN A 30 -76.98 -5.85 -5.11
CA GLN A 30 -77.29 -5.13 -6.36
C GLN A 30 -78.56 -4.26 -6.42
N GLU A 31 -78.35 -2.97 -6.69
CA GLU A 31 -79.01 -2.32 -7.83
C GLU A 31 -78.08 -1.26 -8.43
N GLN A 32 -78.18 -1.00 -9.74
CA GLN A 32 -77.31 -0.07 -10.46
C GLN A 32 -77.97 1.31 -10.60
N ALA A 33 -77.25 2.38 -10.24
CA ALA A 33 -77.53 3.73 -10.69
C ALA A 33 -76.22 4.51 -10.83
N GLU A 34 -76.00 5.14 -11.99
CA GLU A 34 -74.78 5.87 -12.29
C GLU A 34 -74.84 7.31 -11.76
N SER A 35 -73.71 7.86 -11.30
CA SER A 35 -72.90 8.77 -12.12
C SER A 35 -72.02 9.74 -11.31
N LYS A 36 -70.78 9.96 -11.82
CA LYS A 36 -69.87 11.11 -11.57
C LYS A 36 -69.27 11.23 -10.13
N SER A 37 -68.04 11.70 -9.95
CA SER A 37 -66.92 11.93 -10.90
C SER A 37 -65.61 12.24 -10.16
N SER A 38 -64.51 11.59 -10.54
CA SER A 38 -63.13 12.01 -10.24
C SER A 38 -62.18 11.28 -11.21
N THR A 39 -61.68 11.93 -12.27
CA THR A 39 -60.35 12.59 -12.29
C THR A 39 -59.21 11.64 -11.87
N GLY A 40 -58.64 10.96 -12.87
CA GLY A 40 -57.39 10.22 -12.83
C GLY A 40 -56.69 10.37 -14.19
N ASP A 41 -55.40 10.01 -14.23
CA ASP A 41 -54.40 10.28 -15.29
C ASP A 41 -53.96 11.75 -15.47
N ASP A 42 -52.70 12.01 -15.10
CA ASP A 42 -51.93 13.23 -15.38
C ASP A 42 -50.44 12.87 -15.64
N SER A 43 -50.19 11.67 -16.19
CA SER A 43 -48.84 11.08 -16.28
C SER A 43 -48.56 10.23 -17.52
N THR A 44 -49.48 10.17 -18.49
CA THR A 44 -49.42 9.20 -19.61
C THR A 44 -48.52 9.61 -20.77
N PHE A 45 -48.07 10.87 -20.87
CA PHE A 45 -47.38 11.40 -22.06
C PHE A 45 -46.15 12.30 -21.76
N GLU A 46 -45.44 12.03 -20.67
CA GLU A 46 -44.24 12.79 -20.23
C GLU A 46 -43.20 13.04 -21.35
N ARG A 47 -42.96 12.06 -22.25
CA ARG A 47 -42.00 12.17 -23.36
C ARG A 47 -42.38 13.22 -24.43
N ILE A 48 -43.66 13.62 -24.51
CA ILE A 48 -44.17 14.54 -25.55
C ILE A 48 -44.96 15.74 -24.98
N LYS A 49 -44.89 15.96 -23.66
CA LYS A 49 -45.64 17.02 -22.93
C LYS A 49 -45.37 18.44 -23.42
N ASP A 50 -44.15 18.72 -23.89
CA ASP A 50 -43.72 20.04 -24.36
C ASP A 50 -44.12 20.31 -25.83
N VAL A 51 -44.82 19.36 -26.49
CA VAL A 51 -45.25 19.45 -27.88
C VAL A 51 -46.76 19.69 -27.97
N SER A 52 -47.16 20.86 -28.50
CA SER A 52 -48.57 21.24 -28.64
C SER A 52 -49.25 20.58 -29.85
N PHE A 53 -49.91 19.44 -29.64
CA PHE A 53 -50.72 18.78 -30.68
C PHE A 53 -52.12 19.42 -30.82
N PRO A 54 -52.71 19.46 -32.05
CA PRO A 54 -54.10 19.86 -32.24
C PRO A 54 -55.06 18.98 -31.43
N GLY A 55 -56.06 19.57 -30.76
CA GLY A 55 -56.95 18.86 -29.81
C GLY A 55 -57.71 17.65 -30.39
N LYS A 56 -57.87 17.55 -31.72
CA LYS A 56 -58.43 16.36 -32.38
C LYS A 56 -57.50 15.14 -32.36
N ILE A 57 -56.19 15.35 -32.21
CA ILE A 57 -55.18 14.29 -32.10
C ILE A 57 -55.01 13.88 -30.62
N VAL A 58 -54.98 14.87 -29.71
CA VAL A 58 -54.96 14.63 -28.25
C VAL A 58 -56.15 13.77 -27.80
N ALA A 59 -57.32 13.95 -28.44
CA ALA A 59 -58.51 13.13 -28.21
C ALA A 59 -58.44 11.66 -28.70
N LEU A 60 -57.30 11.21 -29.25
CA LEU A 60 -57.10 9.85 -29.75
C LEU A 60 -55.91 9.17 -29.03
N PRO A 61 -56.11 8.54 -27.86
CA PRO A 61 -55.01 7.98 -27.05
C PRO A 61 -54.13 6.98 -27.79
N HIS A 62 -54.68 6.20 -28.73
CA HIS A 62 -53.90 5.27 -29.56
C HIS A 62 -52.98 5.98 -30.56
N VAL A 63 -53.36 7.17 -31.06
CA VAL A 63 -52.49 8.01 -31.89
C VAL A 63 -51.43 8.70 -31.03
N MET A 64 -51.79 9.18 -29.85
CA MET A 64 -50.84 9.76 -28.90
C MET A 64 -49.79 8.73 -28.43
N ASN A 65 -50.20 7.49 -28.16
CA ASN A 65 -49.29 6.37 -27.89
C ASN A 65 -48.37 6.11 -29.10
N LEU A 66 -48.91 6.01 -30.31
CA LEU A 66 -48.10 5.78 -31.51
C LEU A 66 -47.08 6.91 -31.76
N ILE A 67 -47.48 8.17 -31.52
CA ILE A 67 -46.56 9.32 -31.59
C ILE A 67 -45.48 9.21 -30.50
N ALA A 68 -45.82 8.83 -29.27
CA ALA A 68 -44.87 8.64 -28.19
C ALA A 68 -43.87 7.48 -28.48
N THR A 69 -44.33 6.38 -29.08
CA THR A 69 -43.47 5.27 -29.53
C THR A 69 -42.55 5.67 -30.68
N LEU A 70 -43.06 6.44 -31.66
CA LEU A 70 -42.26 6.95 -32.78
C LEU A 70 -41.30 8.10 -32.39
N ALA A 71 -41.42 8.63 -31.16
CA ALA A 71 -40.54 9.67 -30.62
C ALA A 71 -39.41 9.12 -29.72
N MET A 72 -39.40 7.82 -29.42
CA MET A 72 -38.33 7.18 -28.64
C MET A 72 -37.00 7.17 -29.38
N THR A 73 -35.89 7.29 -28.67
CA THR A 73 -34.57 6.94 -29.23
C THR A 73 -34.46 5.41 -29.44
N PRO A 74 -33.50 4.90 -30.25
CA PRO A 74 -33.29 3.45 -30.40
C PRO A 74 -33.06 2.73 -29.06
N GLU A 75 -32.35 3.37 -28.12
CA GLU A 75 -32.05 2.84 -26.80
C GLU A 75 -33.29 2.85 -25.88
N GLU A 76 -34.09 3.93 -25.91
CA GLU A 76 -35.38 3.98 -25.22
C GLU A 76 -36.34 2.92 -25.75
N ALA A 77 -36.44 2.77 -27.07
CA ALA A 77 -37.28 1.78 -27.73
C ALA A 77 -36.82 0.35 -27.41
N LEU A 78 -35.50 0.09 -27.38
CA LEU A 78 -34.95 -1.22 -27.03
C LEU A 78 -35.23 -1.59 -25.56
N LYS A 79 -35.18 -0.60 -24.67
CA LYS A 79 -35.54 -0.76 -23.26
C LYS A 79 -37.04 -0.97 -23.05
N GLU A 80 -37.89 -0.21 -23.75
CA GLU A 80 -39.35 -0.39 -23.75
C GLU A 80 -39.72 -1.79 -24.30
N ALA A 81 -39.10 -2.21 -25.41
CA ALA A 81 -39.25 -3.53 -26.01
C ALA A 81 -38.82 -4.67 -25.08
N MET A 82 -37.71 -4.50 -24.33
CA MET A 82 -37.30 -5.45 -23.29
C MET A 82 -38.30 -5.51 -22.13
N THR A 83 -38.78 -4.36 -21.62
CA THR A 83 -39.77 -4.33 -20.51
C THR A 83 -41.15 -4.88 -20.91
N THR A 84 -41.48 -4.83 -22.20
CA THR A 84 -42.70 -5.43 -22.77
C THR A 84 -42.47 -6.81 -23.40
N HIS A 85 -41.23 -7.33 -23.33
CA HIS A 85 -40.80 -8.65 -23.81
C HIS A 85 -41.12 -8.91 -25.30
N GLN A 86 -40.94 -7.89 -26.14
CA GLN A 86 -41.22 -7.94 -27.58
C GLN A 86 -39.96 -8.26 -28.40
N LEU A 87 -39.55 -9.53 -28.40
CA LEU A 87 -38.33 -10.02 -29.05
C LEU A 87 -38.22 -9.60 -30.53
N ASP A 88 -39.29 -9.74 -31.32
CA ASP A 88 -39.32 -9.30 -32.73
C ASP A 88 -39.05 -7.80 -32.90
N TRP A 89 -39.46 -6.97 -31.94
CA TRP A 89 -39.21 -5.53 -31.97
C TRP A 89 -37.76 -5.22 -31.57
N MET A 90 -37.22 -5.91 -30.56
CA MET A 90 -35.80 -5.82 -30.18
C MET A 90 -34.89 -6.20 -31.35
N LYS A 91 -35.15 -7.33 -32.03
CA LYS A 91 -34.44 -7.79 -33.22
C LYS A 91 -34.45 -6.74 -34.35
N GLN A 92 -35.60 -6.13 -34.61
CA GLN A 92 -35.75 -5.05 -35.60
C GLN A 92 -35.04 -3.75 -35.24
N ILE A 93 -34.81 -3.46 -33.96
CA ILE A 93 -34.01 -2.31 -33.51
C ILE A 93 -32.52 -2.62 -33.68
N ILE A 94 -32.05 -3.75 -33.11
CA ILE A 94 -30.63 -4.14 -33.12
C ILE A 94 -30.11 -4.30 -34.56
N ALA A 95 -30.85 -4.98 -35.43
CA ALA A 95 -30.46 -5.16 -36.84
C ALA A 95 -30.50 -3.86 -37.68
N ARG A 96 -30.87 -2.71 -37.10
CA ARG A 96 -31.05 -1.42 -37.79
C ARG A 96 -30.26 -0.27 -37.19
N PHE A 97 -29.90 -0.34 -35.91
CA PHE A 97 -29.28 0.76 -35.17
C PHE A 97 -28.11 0.26 -34.33
N ASP A 98 -26.98 0.97 -34.42
CA ASP A 98 -25.77 0.73 -33.62
C ASP A 98 -26.02 1.19 -32.17
N CYS A 99 -26.42 0.25 -31.30
CA CYS A 99 -26.88 0.50 -29.93
C CYS A 99 -25.91 -0.08 -28.89
N ASP A 100 -25.70 0.60 -27.75
CA ASP A 100 -24.98 0.00 -26.62
C ASP A 100 -25.84 -1.07 -25.94
N LEU A 101 -25.58 -2.34 -26.28
CA LEU A 101 -26.29 -3.50 -25.72
C LEU A 101 -25.90 -3.81 -24.26
N THR A 102 -25.01 -3.02 -23.63
CA THR A 102 -24.58 -3.18 -22.23
C THR A 102 -25.76 -3.29 -21.26
N GLU A 103 -26.68 -2.32 -21.26
CA GLU A 103 -27.73 -2.27 -20.25
C GLU A 103 -28.74 -3.42 -20.44
N ILE A 104 -29.04 -3.75 -21.69
CA ILE A 104 -29.93 -4.86 -22.08
C ILE A 104 -29.32 -6.20 -21.64
N MET A 105 -28.06 -6.47 -21.99
CA MET A 105 -27.34 -7.68 -21.58
C MET A 105 -27.29 -7.80 -20.05
N VAL A 106 -26.98 -6.71 -19.33
CA VAL A 106 -26.93 -6.72 -17.86
C VAL A 106 -28.29 -6.99 -17.24
N GLN A 107 -29.35 -6.34 -17.72
CA GLN A 107 -30.69 -6.52 -17.17
C GLN A 107 -31.22 -7.94 -17.48
N ALA A 108 -31.15 -8.37 -18.73
CA ALA A 108 -31.60 -9.71 -19.15
C ALA A 108 -30.87 -10.83 -18.39
N ALA A 109 -29.54 -10.71 -18.27
CA ALA A 109 -28.71 -11.64 -17.52
C ALA A 109 -28.91 -11.54 -16.00
N ALA A 110 -29.47 -10.46 -15.45
CA ALA A 110 -29.87 -10.36 -14.04
C ALA A 110 -31.28 -10.91 -13.77
N THR A 111 -32.18 -10.91 -14.77
CA THR A 111 -33.58 -11.33 -14.64
C THR A 111 -33.93 -12.69 -15.26
N ASP A 112 -32.91 -13.50 -15.57
CA ASP A 112 -33.03 -14.84 -16.19
C ASP A 112 -33.75 -14.85 -17.56
N GLN A 113 -33.63 -13.76 -18.33
CA GLN A 113 -34.20 -13.66 -19.69
C GLN A 113 -33.21 -14.27 -20.70
N HIS A 114 -33.12 -15.60 -20.70
CA HIS A 114 -32.21 -16.37 -21.56
C HIS A 114 -32.39 -16.04 -23.05
N ASP A 115 -33.64 -15.90 -23.49
CA ASP A 115 -34.01 -15.55 -24.86
C ASP A 115 -33.57 -14.14 -25.29
N VAL A 116 -33.64 -13.16 -24.38
CA VAL A 116 -33.10 -11.80 -24.63
C VAL A 116 -31.56 -11.83 -24.65
N VAL A 117 -30.91 -12.63 -23.81
CA VAL A 117 -29.44 -12.82 -23.87
C VAL A 117 -29.04 -13.47 -25.19
N GLU A 118 -29.72 -14.53 -25.60
CA GLU A 118 -29.49 -15.28 -26.85
C GLU A 118 -29.72 -14.41 -28.09
N LEU A 119 -30.77 -13.57 -28.09
CA LEU A 119 -31.03 -12.56 -29.12
C LEU A 119 -29.92 -11.50 -29.19
N VAL A 120 -29.40 -11.03 -28.05
CA VAL A 120 -28.27 -10.08 -28.02
C VAL A 120 -26.96 -10.71 -28.50
N LEU A 121 -26.76 -12.02 -28.28
CA LEU A 121 -25.58 -12.74 -28.79
C LEU A 121 -25.66 -12.96 -30.31
N THR A 122 -26.81 -13.45 -30.80
CA THR A 122 -27.04 -13.74 -32.22
C THR A 122 -27.19 -12.47 -33.05
N ASP A 123 -28.24 -11.66 -32.84
CA ASP A 123 -28.50 -10.46 -33.64
C ASP A 123 -27.60 -9.27 -33.29
N GLY A 124 -27.01 -9.25 -32.09
CA GLY A 124 -26.16 -8.14 -31.61
C GLY A 124 -24.66 -8.34 -31.83
N PHE A 125 -24.18 -9.59 -31.92
CA PHE A 125 -22.75 -9.89 -32.06
C PHE A 125 -22.40 -10.95 -33.11
N ASP A 126 -23.39 -11.46 -33.86
CA ASP A 126 -23.20 -12.52 -34.88
C ASP A 126 -22.58 -13.80 -34.28
N PHE A 127 -22.99 -14.15 -33.05
CA PHE A 127 -22.60 -15.39 -32.36
C PHE A 127 -23.73 -16.43 -32.45
N ASP A 128 -23.60 -17.38 -33.38
CA ASP A 128 -24.50 -18.51 -33.59
C ASP A 128 -23.87 -19.87 -33.19
N GLU A 129 -24.55 -20.99 -33.48
CA GLU A 129 -24.06 -22.35 -33.17
C GLU A 129 -22.86 -22.81 -34.03
N ASP A 130 -22.68 -22.24 -35.24
CA ASP A 130 -21.61 -22.59 -36.19
C ASP A 130 -20.36 -21.68 -36.05
N THR A 131 -20.43 -20.68 -35.16
CA THR A 131 -19.42 -19.63 -34.97
C THR A 131 -18.09 -20.15 -34.42
N ASP A 132 -17.00 -20.01 -35.20
CA ASP A 132 -15.63 -20.27 -34.72
C ASP A 132 -15.12 -19.12 -33.83
N LEU A 133 -15.48 -19.18 -32.56
CA LEU A 133 -15.06 -18.25 -31.51
C LEU A 133 -13.52 -18.09 -31.41
N PHE A 134 -12.73 -19.07 -31.84
CA PHE A 134 -11.25 -18.96 -31.80
C PHE A 134 -10.67 -18.13 -32.96
N ALA A 135 -11.46 -17.86 -34.00
CA ALA A 135 -11.08 -17.04 -35.15
C ALA A 135 -11.49 -15.56 -35.03
N ILE A 136 -12.30 -15.19 -34.02
CA ILE A 136 -12.92 -13.86 -33.90
C ILE A 136 -12.06 -12.90 -33.06
N GLU A 137 -11.61 -11.81 -33.69
CA GLU A 137 -11.02 -10.65 -32.99
C GLU A 137 -12.13 -9.73 -32.42
N ALA A 138 -12.79 -10.17 -31.34
CA ALA A 138 -13.85 -9.41 -30.69
C ALA A 138 -13.40 -7.99 -30.29
N THR A 139 -14.24 -6.97 -30.50
CA THR A 139 -13.97 -5.57 -30.10
C THR A 139 -13.89 -5.42 -28.59
N ASP A 140 -13.26 -4.36 -28.06
CA ASP A 140 -13.18 -4.12 -26.60
C ASP A 140 -14.56 -3.90 -25.96
N ASP A 141 -15.51 -3.33 -26.70
CA ASP A 141 -16.89 -3.13 -26.26
C ASP A 141 -17.67 -4.45 -26.17
N THR A 142 -17.53 -5.37 -27.13
CA THR A 142 -18.11 -6.72 -27.02
C THR A 142 -17.55 -7.45 -25.78
N LYS A 143 -16.25 -7.31 -25.45
CA LYS A 143 -15.70 -7.91 -24.21
C LYS A 143 -16.31 -7.29 -22.96
N ASN A 144 -16.59 -5.98 -22.99
CA ASN A 144 -17.20 -5.24 -21.89
C ASN A 144 -18.66 -5.67 -21.66
N VAL A 145 -19.45 -5.82 -22.73
CA VAL A 145 -20.84 -6.31 -22.67
C VAL A 145 -20.88 -7.74 -22.12
N LEU A 146 -20.12 -8.67 -22.72
CA LEU A 146 -20.04 -10.07 -22.26
C LEU A 146 -19.59 -10.16 -20.79
N LYS A 147 -18.56 -9.39 -20.39
CA LYS A 147 -18.09 -9.34 -19.00
C LYS A 147 -19.18 -8.87 -18.04
N LYS A 148 -19.92 -7.82 -18.37
CA LYS A 148 -20.96 -7.29 -17.48
C LYS A 148 -22.15 -8.26 -17.39
N GLY A 149 -22.56 -8.87 -18.51
CA GLY A 149 -23.61 -9.89 -18.55
C GLY A 149 -23.29 -11.12 -17.68
N ILE A 150 -22.11 -11.73 -17.84
CA ILE A 150 -21.76 -12.92 -17.07
C ILE A 150 -21.62 -12.64 -15.57
N LEU A 151 -21.20 -11.42 -15.18
CA LEU A 151 -21.18 -11.00 -13.77
C LEU A 151 -22.60 -10.78 -13.22
N ALA A 152 -23.51 -10.19 -14.00
CA ALA A 152 -24.90 -10.01 -13.60
C ALA A 152 -25.63 -11.36 -13.40
N ALA A 153 -25.42 -12.33 -14.30
CA ALA A 153 -25.92 -13.69 -14.13
C ALA A 153 -25.28 -14.42 -12.93
N ALA A 154 -23.97 -14.26 -12.74
CA ALA A 154 -23.26 -14.83 -11.60
C ALA A 154 -23.75 -14.27 -10.25
N GLN A 155 -24.06 -12.97 -10.19
CA GLN A 155 -24.60 -12.28 -9.02
C GLN A 155 -25.99 -12.81 -8.63
N ASN A 156 -26.86 -13.03 -9.62
CA ASN A 156 -28.25 -13.41 -9.40
C ASN A 156 -28.49 -14.94 -9.38
N GLY A 157 -27.48 -15.74 -9.74
CA GLY A 157 -27.48 -17.21 -9.60
C GLY A 157 -27.89 -17.97 -10.87
N HIS A 158 -28.06 -17.27 -11.98
CA HIS A 158 -28.63 -17.76 -13.25
C HIS A 158 -27.62 -18.61 -14.01
N LEU A 159 -27.42 -19.83 -13.50
CA LEU A 159 -26.34 -20.73 -13.85
C LEU A 159 -26.27 -21.05 -15.36
N ASP A 160 -27.40 -21.15 -16.04
CA ASP A 160 -27.42 -21.51 -17.46
C ASP A 160 -26.99 -20.36 -18.36
N ILE A 161 -27.40 -19.11 -18.04
CA ILE A 161 -26.83 -17.90 -18.65
C ILE A 161 -25.32 -17.79 -18.34
N VAL A 162 -24.87 -18.13 -17.13
CA VAL A 162 -23.43 -18.19 -16.81
C VAL A 162 -22.71 -19.22 -17.68
N LYS A 163 -23.27 -20.42 -17.92
CA LYS A 163 -22.66 -21.43 -18.81
C LYS A 163 -22.53 -20.94 -20.24
N LEU A 164 -23.62 -20.38 -20.80
CA LEU A 164 -23.69 -19.84 -22.16
C LEU A 164 -22.60 -18.77 -22.37
N LEU A 165 -22.63 -17.72 -21.54
CA LEU A 165 -21.66 -16.63 -21.64
C LEU A 165 -20.22 -17.09 -21.32
N LEU A 166 -20.03 -18.10 -20.47
CA LEU A 166 -18.70 -18.65 -20.17
C LEU A 166 -18.09 -19.37 -21.38
N GLN A 167 -18.88 -20.13 -22.15
CA GLN A 167 -18.38 -20.79 -23.36
C GLN A 167 -17.87 -19.77 -24.37
N ILE A 168 -18.64 -18.70 -24.61
CA ILE A 168 -18.28 -17.59 -25.49
C ILE A 168 -17.02 -16.86 -24.99
N VAL A 169 -17.00 -16.47 -23.71
CA VAL A 169 -15.84 -15.80 -23.05
C VAL A 169 -14.56 -16.64 -23.08
N LEU A 170 -14.65 -17.97 -23.11
CA LEU A 170 -13.49 -18.87 -23.17
C LEU A 170 -13.05 -19.19 -24.60
N GLY A 171 -13.97 -19.27 -25.56
CA GLY A 171 -13.64 -19.44 -26.98
C GLY A 171 -12.88 -18.23 -27.53
N LEU A 172 -13.39 -17.02 -27.26
CA LEU A 172 -12.83 -15.77 -27.76
C LEU A 172 -11.39 -15.49 -27.29
N TRP A 173 -10.97 -15.93 -26.10
CA TRP A 173 -9.70 -15.46 -25.51
C TRP A 173 -8.86 -16.48 -24.73
N SER A 174 -7.59 -16.61 -25.14
CA SER A 174 -6.56 -17.44 -24.50
C SER A 174 -6.06 -16.98 -23.10
N ARG A 175 -6.68 -15.97 -22.46
CA ARG A 175 -6.07 -15.28 -21.30
C ARG A 175 -6.97 -14.68 -20.22
N TRP A 176 -8.25 -15.04 -20.13
CA TRP A 176 -9.23 -14.33 -19.27
C TRP A 176 -9.42 -14.90 -17.85
N PHE A 177 -8.29 -15.15 -17.17
CA PHE A 177 -8.24 -15.53 -15.75
C PHE A 177 -8.90 -14.48 -14.81
N SER A 178 -9.02 -13.23 -15.25
CA SER A 178 -9.68 -12.14 -14.52
C SER A 178 -11.19 -12.34 -14.41
N VAL A 179 -11.89 -12.58 -15.52
CA VAL A 179 -13.37 -12.75 -15.50
C VAL A 179 -13.77 -14.06 -14.84
N VAL A 180 -13.04 -15.16 -15.04
CA VAL A 180 -13.31 -16.43 -14.33
C VAL A 180 -13.17 -16.26 -12.82
N ARG A 181 -12.28 -15.38 -12.34
CA ARG A 181 -12.23 -14.97 -10.93
C ARG A 181 -13.39 -14.07 -10.55
N ASP A 182 -13.61 -12.98 -11.29
CA ASP A 182 -14.62 -11.98 -10.96
C ASP A 182 -16.03 -12.62 -10.86
N VAL A 183 -16.32 -13.61 -11.71
CA VAL A 183 -17.55 -14.46 -11.66
C VAL A 183 -17.62 -15.32 -10.39
N ILE A 184 -16.51 -15.92 -9.95
CA ILE A 184 -16.46 -16.68 -8.69
C ILE A 184 -16.63 -15.75 -7.49
N ASP A 185 -15.95 -14.60 -7.50
CA ASP A 185 -16.02 -13.61 -6.42
C ASP A 185 -17.44 -13.03 -6.28
N GLU A 186 -18.11 -12.69 -7.39
CA GLU A 186 -19.46 -12.13 -7.37
C GLU A 186 -20.51 -13.19 -6.98
N ALA A 187 -20.47 -14.37 -7.59
CA ALA A 187 -21.36 -15.48 -7.23
C ALA A 187 -21.22 -15.85 -5.75
N ALA A 188 -20.00 -15.92 -5.23
CA ALA A 188 -19.74 -16.27 -3.85
C ALA A 188 -20.18 -15.16 -2.88
N ALA A 189 -19.93 -13.88 -3.21
CA ALA A 189 -20.32 -12.74 -2.38
C ALA A 189 -21.85 -12.52 -2.29
N ASN A 190 -22.63 -13.12 -3.20
CA ASN A 190 -24.10 -13.06 -3.21
C ASN A 190 -24.76 -14.43 -2.90
N GLY A 191 -23.99 -15.43 -2.43
CA GLY A 191 -24.52 -16.71 -1.94
C GLY A 191 -24.88 -17.74 -3.02
N GLN A 192 -24.47 -17.55 -4.27
CA GLN A 192 -24.91 -18.34 -5.43
C GLN A 192 -24.15 -19.67 -5.56
N VAL A 193 -24.38 -20.56 -4.60
CA VAL A 193 -23.63 -21.81 -4.42
C VAL A 193 -23.62 -22.72 -5.65
N ASN A 194 -24.67 -22.69 -6.48
CA ASN A 194 -24.74 -23.50 -7.71
C ASN A 194 -23.78 -23.00 -8.80
N VAL A 195 -23.63 -21.68 -8.94
CA VAL A 195 -22.63 -21.07 -9.83
C VAL A 195 -21.23 -21.38 -9.30
N VAL A 196 -20.97 -21.17 -8.01
CA VAL A 196 -19.66 -21.45 -7.38
C VAL A 196 -19.25 -22.93 -7.54
N LYS A 197 -20.19 -23.87 -7.39
CA LYS A 197 -19.98 -25.32 -7.57
C LYS A 197 -19.53 -25.71 -8.97
N VAL A 198 -19.98 -24.99 -10.02
CA VAL A 198 -19.56 -25.23 -11.41
C VAL A 198 -18.25 -24.49 -11.72
N MET A 199 -18.12 -23.25 -11.27
CA MET A 199 -16.99 -22.38 -11.61
C MET A 199 -15.67 -22.77 -10.95
N VAL A 200 -15.67 -23.28 -9.71
CA VAL A 200 -14.42 -23.66 -9.03
C VAL A 200 -13.71 -24.85 -9.70
N PRO A 201 -14.38 -25.96 -10.08
CA PRO A 201 -13.81 -26.98 -10.95
C PRO A 201 -13.29 -26.41 -12.28
N HIS A 202 -14.02 -25.48 -12.90
CA HIS A 202 -13.64 -24.88 -14.18
C HIS A 202 -12.34 -24.06 -14.08
N ALA A 203 -12.19 -23.27 -13.02
CA ALA A 203 -10.97 -22.49 -12.75
C ALA A 203 -9.74 -23.38 -12.45
N PHE A 204 -9.96 -24.58 -11.90
CA PHE A 204 -8.91 -25.58 -11.73
C PHE A 204 -8.48 -26.22 -13.05
N ILE A 205 -9.44 -26.65 -13.89
CA ILE A 205 -9.16 -27.31 -15.18
C ILE A 205 -8.32 -26.41 -16.10
N LEU A 206 -8.60 -25.11 -16.12
CA LEU A 206 -7.84 -24.11 -16.89
C LEU A 206 -6.51 -23.67 -16.23
N GLY A 207 -6.11 -24.29 -15.11
CA GLY A 207 -4.82 -24.07 -14.46
C GLY A 207 -4.68 -22.81 -13.60
N TYR A 208 -5.77 -22.07 -13.37
CA TYR A 208 -5.73 -20.74 -12.72
C TYR A 208 -5.53 -20.76 -11.20
N ALA A 209 -5.60 -21.93 -10.55
CA ALA A 209 -5.36 -22.10 -9.11
C ALA A 209 -4.03 -21.49 -8.62
N THR A 210 -2.99 -21.50 -9.47
CA THR A 210 -1.66 -20.91 -9.17
C THR A 210 -1.62 -19.38 -9.32
N GLN A 211 -2.61 -18.77 -9.96
CA GLN A 211 -2.70 -17.32 -10.14
C GLN A 211 -3.45 -16.65 -8.99
N TYR A 212 -4.48 -17.30 -8.43
CA TYR A 212 -5.17 -16.86 -7.20
C TYR A 212 -4.17 -16.61 -6.06
N SER A 213 -3.16 -17.46 -5.90
CA SER A 213 -2.13 -17.35 -4.86
C SER A 213 -0.97 -16.39 -5.18
N ARG A 214 -0.98 -15.73 -6.36
CA ARG A 214 0.13 -14.87 -6.83
C ARG A 214 -0.13 -13.37 -6.68
N TRP A 215 -1.37 -12.99 -6.45
CA TRP A 215 -1.83 -11.62 -6.20
C TRP A 215 -2.12 -11.46 -4.69
N PRO A 216 -2.35 -10.23 -4.15
CA PRO A 216 -2.72 -10.07 -2.74
C PRO A 216 -3.90 -10.98 -2.37
N PRO A 217 -3.94 -11.54 -1.14
CA PRO A 217 -4.84 -12.63 -0.77
C PRO A 217 -6.28 -12.32 -1.16
N VAL A 218 -6.83 -13.14 -2.05
CA VAL A 218 -8.16 -12.90 -2.61
C VAL A 218 -9.19 -13.22 -1.53
N ASP A 219 -9.89 -12.18 -1.09
CA ASP A 219 -10.72 -12.19 0.11
C ASP A 219 -12.11 -12.83 -0.10
N THR A 220 -12.26 -13.66 -1.14
CA THR A 220 -13.52 -14.34 -1.53
C THR A 220 -14.18 -15.00 -0.34
N LEU A 221 -13.43 -15.81 0.40
CA LEU A 221 -13.96 -16.60 1.51
C LEU A 221 -14.36 -15.71 2.71
N SER A 222 -13.65 -14.62 2.98
CA SER A 222 -14.04 -13.68 4.04
C SER A 222 -15.31 -12.90 3.64
N LYS A 223 -15.42 -12.44 2.39
CA LYS A 223 -16.64 -11.79 1.86
C LYS A 223 -17.87 -12.69 2.03
N VAL A 224 -17.76 -13.95 1.61
CA VAL A 224 -18.80 -14.99 1.76
C VAL A 224 -19.27 -15.11 3.21
N ILE A 225 -18.32 -15.14 4.15
CA ILE A 225 -18.58 -15.26 5.59
C ILE A 225 -19.24 -13.99 6.16
N LEU A 226 -18.78 -12.80 5.74
CA LEU A 226 -19.37 -11.52 6.12
C LEU A 226 -20.78 -11.31 5.55
N GLY A 227 -21.09 -11.91 4.39
CA GLY A 227 -22.44 -11.98 3.82
C GLY A 227 -23.35 -13.04 4.45
N GLY A 228 -22.80 -13.92 5.32
CA GLY A 228 -23.55 -15.00 5.97
C GLY A 228 -23.82 -16.22 5.09
N HIS A 229 -23.13 -16.36 3.95
CA HIS A 229 -23.32 -17.43 2.98
C HIS A 229 -22.56 -18.71 3.39
N THR A 230 -22.95 -19.31 4.51
CA THR A 230 -22.25 -20.43 5.15
C THR A 230 -22.12 -21.67 4.26
N ASP A 231 -23.11 -21.95 3.39
CA ASP A 231 -23.10 -23.09 2.47
C ASP A 231 -22.05 -22.94 1.35
N VAL A 232 -21.89 -21.71 0.83
CA VAL A 232 -20.78 -21.35 -0.05
C VAL A 232 -19.45 -21.46 0.69
N ALA A 233 -19.36 -20.97 1.93
CA ALA A 233 -18.13 -21.05 2.71
C ALA A 233 -17.70 -22.50 2.97
N GLU A 234 -18.63 -23.36 3.40
CA GLU A 234 -18.38 -24.79 3.59
C GLU A 234 -17.95 -25.47 2.29
N PHE A 235 -18.58 -25.17 1.15
CA PHE A 235 -18.13 -25.69 -0.14
C PHE A 235 -16.67 -25.27 -0.42
N LEU A 236 -16.36 -23.98 -0.33
CA LEU A 236 -15.05 -23.40 -0.65
C LEU A 236 -13.93 -23.90 0.27
N ILE A 237 -14.16 -23.98 1.59
CA ILE A 237 -13.18 -24.48 2.56
C ILE A 237 -12.74 -25.91 2.23
N ASN A 238 -13.67 -26.76 1.76
CA ASN A 238 -13.35 -28.13 1.37
C ASN A 238 -12.63 -28.23 0.00
N GLN A 239 -12.53 -27.15 -0.80
CA GLN A 239 -11.82 -27.14 -2.09
C GLN A 239 -10.31 -26.89 -1.94
N SER A 240 -9.54 -27.91 -1.55
CA SER A 240 -8.07 -27.86 -1.46
C SER A 240 -7.33 -27.59 -2.78
N ARG A 241 -8.05 -27.51 -3.91
CA ARG A 241 -7.53 -27.21 -5.25
C ARG A 241 -7.24 -25.72 -5.49
N ILE A 242 -7.81 -24.82 -4.69
CA ILE A 242 -7.55 -23.37 -4.73
C ILE A 242 -7.12 -22.92 -3.33
N LEU A 243 -6.07 -22.10 -3.26
CA LEU A 243 -5.52 -21.62 -1.99
C LEU A 243 -6.21 -20.33 -1.54
N TRP A 244 -7.33 -20.48 -0.83
CA TRP A 244 -8.07 -19.38 -0.20
C TRP A 244 -7.32 -18.77 0.99
N ASP A 245 -7.56 -17.49 1.33
CA ASP A 245 -7.03 -16.93 2.59
C ASP A 245 -7.86 -17.39 3.80
N LEU A 246 -7.56 -18.61 4.25
CA LEU A 246 -8.11 -19.19 5.48
C LEU A 246 -7.83 -18.35 6.75
N LYS A 247 -6.87 -17.41 6.75
CA LYS A 247 -6.58 -16.55 7.90
C LYS A 247 -7.59 -15.40 7.97
N GLY A 248 -7.83 -14.74 6.83
CA GLY A 248 -8.89 -13.72 6.70
C GLY A 248 -10.26 -14.32 6.98
N ALA A 249 -10.54 -15.50 6.40
CA ALA A 249 -11.78 -16.23 6.64
C ALA A 249 -11.99 -16.60 8.12
N TYR A 250 -10.94 -17.04 8.83
CA TYR A 250 -11.06 -17.34 10.27
C TYR A 250 -11.35 -16.08 11.09
N VAL A 251 -10.73 -14.94 10.77
CA VAL A 251 -11.00 -13.66 11.42
C VAL A 251 -12.47 -13.25 11.17
N ALA A 252 -12.92 -13.27 9.93
CA ALA A 252 -14.32 -12.97 9.58
C ALA A 252 -15.32 -13.91 10.28
N ALA A 253 -15.00 -15.20 10.42
CA ALA A 253 -15.86 -16.17 11.11
C ALA A 253 -15.92 -15.91 12.62
N VAL A 254 -14.82 -15.48 13.24
CA VAL A 254 -14.79 -15.06 14.65
C VAL A 254 -15.57 -13.76 14.85
N ASP A 255 -15.36 -12.76 13.99
CA ASP A 255 -16.00 -11.45 14.08
C ASP A 255 -17.54 -11.54 13.86
N GLN A 256 -17.99 -12.48 13.04
CA GLN A 256 -19.42 -12.81 12.83
C GLN A 256 -19.97 -13.83 13.84
N GLY A 257 -19.16 -14.33 14.79
CA GLY A 257 -19.58 -15.33 15.78
C GLY A 257 -19.92 -16.72 15.20
N GLN A 258 -19.51 -17.02 13.97
CA GLN A 258 -19.77 -18.29 13.26
C GLN A 258 -18.83 -19.40 13.77
N THR A 259 -19.04 -19.81 15.03
CA THR A 259 -18.13 -20.68 15.79
C THR A 259 -17.82 -22.02 15.11
N ALA A 260 -18.83 -22.67 14.53
CA ALA A 260 -18.69 -23.93 13.79
C ALA A 260 -17.81 -23.77 12.55
N LEU A 261 -17.98 -22.68 11.80
CA LEU A 261 -17.20 -22.39 10.59
C LEU A 261 -15.76 -22.03 10.93
N ALA A 262 -15.54 -21.23 11.99
CA ALA A 262 -14.21 -20.96 12.53
C ALA A 262 -13.50 -22.28 12.94
N GLY A 263 -14.23 -23.19 13.61
CA GLY A 263 -13.74 -24.54 13.91
C GLY A 263 -13.34 -25.31 12.66
N ARG A 264 -14.19 -25.33 11.62
CA ARG A 264 -13.91 -26.03 10.37
C ARG A 264 -12.70 -25.46 9.62
N ILE A 265 -12.54 -24.14 9.58
CA ILE A 265 -11.37 -23.47 9.02
C ILE A 265 -10.10 -23.89 9.79
N TYR A 266 -10.17 -23.96 11.12
CA TYR A 266 -9.06 -24.40 11.96
C TYR A 266 -8.63 -25.86 11.70
N GLU A 267 -9.57 -26.78 11.49
CA GLU A 267 -9.28 -28.19 11.14
C GLU A 267 -8.58 -28.33 9.78
N VAL A 268 -9.01 -27.54 8.79
CA VAL A 268 -8.54 -27.63 7.41
C VAL A 268 -7.21 -26.88 7.22
N TYR A 269 -6.94 -25.84 8.02
CA TYR A 269 -5.74 -25.00 7.88
C TYR A 269 -4.41 -25.76 7.80
N PRO A 270 -4.09 -26.71 8.70
CA PRO A 270 -2.81 -27.42 8.63
C PRO A 270 -2.70 -28.34 7.42
N GLN A 271 -3.83 -28.78 6.85
CA GLN A 271 -3.88 -29.67 5.70
C GLN A 271 -3.54 -28.90 4.41
N GLN A 272 -4.12 -27.72 4.22
CA GLN A 272 -3.86 -26.87 3.05
C GLN A 272 -2.54 -26.08 3.17
N MET A 273 -2.14 -25.70 4.39
CA MET A 273 -0.97 -24.83 4.63
C MET A 273 0.29 -25.61 5.08
N GLY A 274 0.39 -26.91 4.78
CA GLY A 274 1.60 -27.71 4.96
C GLY A 274 2.06 -27.85 6.42
N GLY A 275 1.15 -28.16 7.33
CA GLY A 275 1.42 -28.35 8.76
C GLY A 275 1.59 -27.06 9.57
N ARG A 276 1.36 -25.88 8.96
CA ARG A 276 1.34 -24.60 9.70
C ARG A 276 0.23 -24.56 10.75
N LYS A 277 0.45 -23.78 11.80
CA LYS A 277 -0.47 -23.63 12.94
C LYS A 277 -1.10 -22.25 12.89
N LEU A 278 -2.41 -22.19 12.64
CA LEU A 278 -3.17 -20.94 12.45
C LEU A 278 -2.92 -19.91 13.56
N PHE A 279 -2.82 -20.36 14.82
CA PHE A 279 -2.47 -19.51 15.97
C PHE A 279 -1.15 -18.71 15.81
N LEU A 280 -0.12 -19.31 15.20
CA LEU A 280 1.16 -18.63 14.93
C LEU A 280 1.03 -17.57 13.84
N ASP A 281 0.28 -17.89 12.77
CA ASP A 281 0.12 -17.01 11.62
C ASP A 281 -0.81 -15.82 11.97
N LEU A 282 -1.91 -16.05 12.71
CA LEU A 282 -2.77 -14.99 13.26
C LEU A 282 -2.00 -14.07 14.23
N ALA A 283 -1.14 -14.64 15.08
CA ALA A 283 -0.29 -13.86 15.98
C ALA A 283 0.73 -13.01 15.21
N SER A 284 1.28 -13.53 14.09
CA SER A 284 2.21 -12.79 13.21
C SER A 284 1.58 -11.57 12.53
N LEU A 285 0.29 -11.67 12.21
CA LEU A 285 -0.49 -10.64 11.52
C LEU A 285 -1.17 -9.64 12.47
N GLY A 286 -1.06 -9.86 13.80
CA GLY A 286 -1.64 -8.97 14.79
C GLY A 286 -3.16 -9.09 14.97
N HIS A 287 -3.79 -10.18 14.50
CA HIS A 287 -5.25 -10.41 14.64
C HIS A 287 -5.64 -10.75 16.09
N LEU A 288 -5.64 -9.74 16.95
CA LEU A 288 -5.83 -9.84 18.40
C LEU A 288 -7.04 -10.70 18.79
N ASP A 289 -8.23 -10.40 18.25
CA ASP A 289 -9.48 -10.97 18.74
C ASP A 289 -9.69 -12.41 18.24
N ALA A 290 -9.21 -12.74 17.04
CA ALA A 290 -9.05 -14.12 16.59
C ALA A 290 -8.02 -14.90 17.45
N VAL A 291 -6.93 -14.27 17.89
CA VAL A 291 -5.96 -14.88 18.82
C VAL A 291 -6.56 -15.09 20.22
N LYS A 292 -7.37 -14.15 20.74
CA LYS A 292 -8.14 -14.31 21.99
C LYS A 292 -9.15 -15.45 21.86
N TYR A 293 -9.96 -15.45 20.80
CA TYR A 293 -10.97 -16.47 20.54
C TYR A 293 -10.34 -17.86 20.48
N LEU A 294 -9.27 -18.03 19.69
CA LEU A 294 -8.57 -19.30 19.57
C LEU A 294 -7.82 -19.72 20.85
N TYR A 295 -7.44 -18.77 21.70
CA TYR A 295 -6.88 -19.07 23.02
C TYR A 295 -7.97 -19.50 24.04
N ASN A 296 -9.17 -18.94 23.95
CA ASN A 296 -10.28 -19.20 24.88
C ASN A 296 -11.15 -20.41 24.48
N ASN A 297 -11.27 -20.70 23.18
CA ASN A 297 -12.24 -21.63 22.60
C ASN A 297 -11.55 -22.77 21.79
N GLY A 298 -10.34 -23.17 22.16
CA GLY A 298 -9.62 -24.27 21.51
C GLY A 298 -10.44 -25.57 21.54
N CYS A 299 -10.59 -26.21 20.38
CA CYS A 299 -11.79 -26.96 20.01
C CYS A 299 -12.18 -28.11 20.96
N ASN A 300 -13.46 -28.13 21.36
CA ASN A 300 -14.00 -29.08 22.33
C ASN A 300 -14.18 -30.52 21.79
N ASP A 301 -14.59 -30.70 20.53
CA ASP A 301 -15.03 -32.03 20.02
C ASP A 301 -14.00 -32.78 19.16
N SER A 302 -13.06 -32.08 18.50
CA SER A 302 -12.11 -32.71 17.54
C SER A 302 -10.76 -33.12 18.17
N GLY A 303 -10.66 -33.17 19.50
CA GLY A 303 -9.47 -33.65 20.21
C GLY A 303 -8.23 -32.74 20.16
N LEU A 304 -8.37 -31.45 19.82
CA LEU A 304 -7.24 -30.53 19.66
C LEU A 304 -7.48 -29.17 20.37
N PHE A 305 -6.76 -28.98 21.49
CA PHE A 305 -6.61 -27.73 22.27
C PHE A 305 -7.74 -27.29 23.24
N LEU A 306 -8.47 -28.22 23.86
CA LEU A 306 -9.27 -27.93 25.08
C LEU A 306 -8.46 -27.14 26.12
N VAL A 307 -8.91 -25.92 26.41
CA VAL A 307 -8.10 -24.83 26.98
C VAL A 307 -7.69 -25.06 28.44
N ASP A 308 -8.58 -25.67 29.23
CA ASP A 308 -8.36 -25.97 30.66
C ASP A 308 -7.25 -27.01 30.92
N THR A 309 -6.77 -27.70 29.88
CA THR A 309 -5.72 -28.73 30.03
C THR A 309 -4.28 -28.18 30.08
N GLY A 310 -4.10 -26.87 29.89
CA GLY A 310 -2.81 -26.19 29.99
C GLY A 310 -1.83 -26.42 28.82
N ARG A 311 -2.22 -27.14 27.75
CA ARG A 311 -1.29 -27.70 26.74
C ARG A 311 -1.17 -27.00 25.39
N VAL A 312 -1.32 -25.67 25.32
CA VAL A 312 -0.41 -24.93 24.43
C VAL A 312 1.00 -25.08 25.02
N ASN A 313 1.81 -25.98 24.44
CA ASN A 313 3.19 -26.22 24.90
C ASN A 313 3.94 -24.88 25.00
N SER A 314 4.77 -24.70 26.04
CA SER A 314 5.53 -23.45 26.26
C SER A 314 6.32 -23.06 25.03
N GLU A 315 6.90 -24.03 24.32
CA GLU A 315 7.59 -23.84 23.04
C GLU A 315 6.70 -23.20 21.95
N VAL A 316 5.43 -23.63 21.84
CA VAL A 316 4.48 -23.09 20.85
C VAL A 316 4.01 -21.70 21.27
N PHE A 317 3.87 -21.43 22.57
CA PHE A 317 3.52 -20.12 23.10
C PHE A 317 4.67 -19.11 22.94
N ASP A 318 5.90 -19.50 23.28
CA ASP A 318 7.12 -18.73 23.05
C ASP A 318 7.34 -18.46 21.56
N LYS A 319 7.06 -19.45 20.69
CA LYS A 319 7.11 -19.28 19.23
C LYS A 319 6.04 -18.33 18.72
N ALA A 320 4.81 -18.38 19.25
CA ALA A 320 3.74 -17.42 18.92
C ALA A 320 4.14 -15.99 19.32
N PHE A 321 4.63 -15.82 20.55
CA PHE A 321 5.10 -14.55 21.07
C PHE A 321 6.27 -13.96 20.24
N LYS A 322 7.29 -14.79 19.96
CA LYS A 322 8.44 -14.44 19.12
C LYS A 322 8.05 -14.04 17.70
N ILE A 323 7.02 -14.66 17.14
CA ILE A 323 6.49 -14.38 15.80
C ILE A 323 5.55 -13.16 15.79
N ALA A 324 4.87 -12.86 16.89
CA ALA A 324 4.08 -11.63 17.03
C ALA A 324 4.95 -10.37 17.18
N CYS A 325 6.09 -10.43 17.89
CA CYS A 325 6.97 -9.27 18.11
C CYS A 325 7.44 -8.52 16.83
N PRO A 326 7.76 -9.18 15.69
CA PRO A 326 8.03 -8.51 14.41
C PRO A 326 6.78 -8.06 13.62
N GLY A 327 5.58 -8.44 14.05
CA GLY A 327 4.34 -8.29 13.29
C GLY A 327 3.85 -6.84 13.14
N TYR A 328 3.01 -6.61 12.11
CA TYR A 328 2.36 -5.33 11.89
C TYR A 328 1.25 -5.08 12.94
N ASN A 329 1.20 -3.86 13.48
CA ASN A 329 0.26 -3.45 14.56
C ASN A 329 0.25 -4.38 15.81
N ALA A 330 1.29 -5.20 16.00
CA ALA A 330 1.25 -6.34 16.91
C ALA A 330 1.28 -5.98 18.41
N ILE A 331 1.43 -4.70 18.78
CA ILE A 331 1.52 -4.26 20.19
C ILE A 331 0.38 -4.80 21.05
N HIS A 332 -0.86 -4.82 20.55
CA HIS A 332 -2.00 -5.33 21.30
C HIS A 332 -1.93 -6.85 21.50
N THR A 333 -1.60 -7.60 20.45
CA THR A 333 -1.48 -9.07 20.48
C THR A 333 -0.29 -9.51 21.32
N VAL A 334 0.85 -8.83 21.23
CA VAL A 334 2.02 -9.04 22.09
C VAL A 334 1.69 -8.70 23.55
N THR A 335 0.94 -7.62 23.81
CA THR A 335 0.48 -7.26 25.16
C THR A 335 -0.45 -8.32 25.75
N PHE A 336 -1.37 -8.87 24.95
CA PHE A 336 -2.23 -9.98 25.37
C PHE A 336 -1.42 -11.25 25.69
N LEU A 337 -0.57 -11.70 24.76
CA LEU A 337 0.27 -12.89 24.96
C LEU A 337 1.25 -12.73 26.15
N TYR A 338 1.78 -11.52 26.37
CA TYR A 338 2.58 -11.20 27.55
C TYR A 338 1.74 -11.26 28.85
N ASN A 339 0.58 -10.61 28.88
CA ASN A 339 -0.27 -10.54 30.07
C ASN A 339 -0.82 -11.91 30.52
N LEU A 340 -0.84 -12.92 29.64
CA LEU A 340 -1.12 -14.32 29.99
C LEU A 340 -0.02 -14.96 30.87
N LYS A 341 1.15 -14.34 31.04
CA LYS A 341 2.28 -14.77 31.90
C LYS A 341 2.79 -16.20 31.62
N ARG A 342 2.64 -16.67 30.38
CA ARG A 342 3.05 -18.01 29.91
C ARG A 342 4.28 -18.02 29.00
N VAL A 343 4.83 -16.85 28.67
CA VAL A 343 6.08 -16.73 27.90
C VAL A 343 7.25 -17.03 28.83
N SER A 344 8.20 -17.86 28.41
CA SER A 344 9.44 -18.09 29.16
C SER A 344 10.36 -16.86 29.12
N PRO A 345 11.29 -16.68 30.08
CA PRO A 345 12.28 -15.62 30.00
C PRO A 345 13.15 -15.67 28.73
N GLN A 346 13.34 -16.86 28.15
CA GLN A 346 14.02 -17.03 26.85
C GLN A 346 13.11 -16.57 25.69
N GLY A 347 11.82 -16.90 25.73
CA GLY A 347 10.82 -16.39 24.78
C GLY A 347 10.70 -14.86 24.80
N ILE A 348 10.72 -14.25 25.99
CA ILE A 348 10.71 -12.78 26.17
C ILE A 348 11.96 -12.14 25.53
N ASN A 349 13.15 -12.69 25.81
CA ASN A 349 14.41 -12.23 25.21
C ASN A 349 14.40 -12.37 23.67
N HIS A 350 13.97 -13.52 23.14
CA HIS A 350 13.87 -13.73 21.69
C HIS A 350 12.77 -12.90 21.02
N GLY A 351 11.70 -12.54 21.75
CA GLY A 351 10.70 -11.58 21.29
C GLY A 351 11.29 -10.18 21.16
N PHE A 352 12.04 -9.73 22.17
CA PHE A 352 12.78 -8.46 22.13
C PHE A 352 13.81 -8.42 20.99
N GLU A 353 14.61 -9.49 20.83
CA GLU A 353 15.57 -9.66 19.72
C GLU A 353 14.95 -9.58 18.33
N CYS A 354 13.66 -9.90 18.19
CA CYS A 354 12.95 -9.95 16.91
C CYS A 354 11.89 -8.85 16.80
N SER A 355 11.82 -7.89 17.72
CA SER A 355 10.79 -6.86 17.67
C SER A 355 11.04 -5.85 16.56
N ASN A 356 9.96 -5.45 15.89
CA ASN A 356 9.95 -4.40 14.88
C ASN A 356 9.18 -3.16 15.37
N ASP A 357 8.93 -3.03 16.67
CA ASP A 357 8.08 -1.98 17.24
C ASP A 357 8.65 -1.49 18.58
N VAL A 358 9.01 -0.21 18.66
CA VAL A 358 9.60 0.36 19.87
C VAL A 358 8.60 0.39 21.04
N ALA A 359 7.28 0.38 20.80
CA ALA A 359 6.30 0.23 21.87
C ALA A 359 6.34 -1.18 22.48
N VAL A 360 6.54 -2.23 21.67
CA VAL A 360 6.76 -3.60 22.15
C VAL A 360 8.09 -3.69 22.92
N MET A 361 9.15 -3.09 22.40
CA MET A 361 10.45 -3.10 23.08
C MET A 361 10.40 -2.38 24.43
N LYS A 362 9.73 -1.22 24.53
CA LYS A 362 9.49 -0.53 25.81
C LYS A 362 8.67 -1.39 26.77
N LEU A 363 7.53 -1.92 26.33
CA LEU A 363 6.66 -2.80 27.15
C LEU A 363 7.41 -3.94 27.82
N LEU A 364 8.37 -4.55 27.12
CA LEU A 364 9.18 -5.65 27.66
C LEU A 364 10.37 -5.15 28.47
N TYR A 365 11.06 -4.08 28.05
CA TYR A 365 12.18 -3.50 28.78
C TYR A 365 11.79 -2.92 30.15
N ASP A 366 10.61 -2.30 30.23
CA ASP A 366 10.14 -1.62 31.44
C ASP A 366 9.54 -2.60 32.48
N LYS A 367 9.27 -3.85 32.08
CA LYS A 367 8.66 -4.89 32.93
C LYS A 367 9.57 -6.09 33.23
N GLU A 368 10.50 -6.41 32.32
CA GLU A 368 11.29 -7.64 32.36
C GLU A 368 12.80 -7.37 32.36
N LYS A 369 13.58 -8.26 32.97
CA LYS A 369 15.04 -8.20 32.91
C LYS A 369 15.56 -8.75 31.57
N ILE A 370 15.45 -7.93 30.53
CA ILE A 370 16.01 -8.21 29.21
C ILE A 370 17.53 -8.34 29.31
N SER A 371 18.09 -9.40 28.72
CA SER A 371 19.53 -9.65 28.73
C SER A 371 20.27 -8.70 27.80
N GLU A 372 21.51 -8.37 28.17
CA GLU A 372 22.40 -7.53 27.35
C GLU A 372 22.59 -8.12 25.95
N LYS A 373 22.76 -9.45 25.85
CA LYS A 373 22.83 -10.16 24.56
C LYS A 373 21.61 -9.91 23.67
N ALA A 374 20.40 -9.89 24.23
CA ALA A 374 19.18 -9.62 23.47
C ALA A 374 19.11 -8.16 23.00
N ILE A 375 19.53 -7.20 23.84
CA ILE A 375 19.62 -5.78 23.50
C ILE A 375 20.62 -5.55 22.36
N THR A 376 21.84 -6.05 22.51
CA THR A 376 22.90 -5.97 21.50
C THR A 376 22.48 -6.65 20.20
N THR A 377 21.80 -7.80 20.25
CA THR A 377 21.29 -8.50 19.06
C THR A 377 20.19 -7.71 18.34
N ALA A 378 19.27 -7.07 19.06
CA ALA A 378 18.24 -6.22 18.47
C ALA A 378 18.84 -4.95 17.81
N PHE A 379 19.85 -4.37 18.44
CA PHE A 379 20.63 -3.26 17.87
C PHE A 379 21.33 -3.70 16.57
N THR A 380 22.10 -4.80 16.62
CA THR A 380 22.83 -5.34 15.46
C THR A 380 21.93 -5.66 14.26
N LYS A 381 20.73 -6.21 14.50
CA LYS A 381 19.71 -6.45 13.45
C LYS A 381 19.17 -5.18 12.80
N SER A 382 19.23 -4.04 13.49
CA SER A 382 18.72 -2.74 13.02
C SER A 382 19.77 -1.91 12.29
N LEU A 383 21.07 -2.22 12.47
CA LEU A 383 22.20 -1.56 11.81
C LEU A 383 22.07 -1.38 10.28
N PRO A 384 21.46 -2.29 9.48
CA PRO A 384 21.36 -2.11 8.03
C PRO A 384 20.40 -0.98 7.60
N LEU A 385 19.56 -0.45 8.51
CA LEU A 385 18.61 0.64 8.25
C LEU A 385 17.75 0.42 6.99
N HIS A 386 17.38 -0.84 6.76
CA HIS A 386 16.61 -1.29 5.60
C HIS A 386 15.13 -0.92 5.75
N ARG A 387 14.57 -1.13 6.95
CA ARG A 387 13.18 -0.89 7.30
C ARG A 387 12.99 0.59 7.70
N SER A 388 11.74 1.02 7.81
CA SER A 388 11.40 2.37 8.31
C SER A 388 11.77 2.54 9.79
N ARG A 389 11.34 1.58 10.62
CA ARG A 389 11.44 1.61 12.09
C ARG A 389 12.83 1.29 12.66
N ASP A 390 13.79 0.84 11.83
CA ASP A 390 15.16 0.54 12.29
C ASP A 390 15.81 1.76 12.97
N SER A 391 15.52 2.97 12.48
CA SER A 391 16.00 4.22 13.08
C SER A 391 15.47 4.45 14.50
N GLU A 392 14.17 4.17 14.72
CA GLU A 392 13.53 4.30 16.04
C GLU A 392 14.14 3.31 17.05
N ILE A 393 14.45 2.09 16.61
CA ILE A 393 15.08 1.06 17.43
C ILE A 393 16.50 1.46 17.81
N ILE A 394 17.28 2.01 16.87
CA ILE A 394 18.62 2.55 17.17
C ILE A 394 18.52 3.72 18.17
N LEU A 395 17.62 4.68 17.98
CA LEU A 395 17.41 5.80 18.91
C LEU A 395 16.97 5.35 20.31
N PHE A 396 16.18 4.27 20.42
CA PHE A 396 15.79 3.70 21.72
C PHE A 396 16.93 2.95 22.43
N LEU A 397 17.82 2.28 21.66
CA LEU A 397 18.81 1.36 22.20
C LEU A 397 20.24 1.91 22.33
N TYR A 398 20.64 2.93 21.56
CA TYR A 398 22.06 3.32 21.51
C TYR A 398 22.63 3.73 22.88
N ARG A 399 21.83 4.43 23.72
CA ARG A 399 22.22 4.85 25.08
C ARG A 399 22.26 3.72 26.13
N LYS A 400 21.99 2.46 25.76
CA LYS A 400 22.09 1.33 26.72
C LYS A 400 23.56 0.96 26.94
N PRO A 401 23.98 0.64 28.18
CA PRO A 401 25.40 0.46 28.53
C PRO A 401 26.06 -0.76 27.86
N CYS A 402 25.27 -1.73 27.44
CA CYS A 402 25.70 -2.93 26.72
C CYS A 402 25.93 -2.73 25.21
N ILE A 403 25.76 -1.51 24.69
CA ILE A 403 26.16 -1.16 23.32
C ILE A 403 27.61 -0.64 23.33
N SER A 404 28.51 -1.39 22.69
CA SER A 404 29.93 -1.03 22.57
C SER A 404 30.16 0.14 21.60
N SER A 405 31.30 0.81 21.73
CA SER A 405 31.76 1.84 20.78
C SER A 405 31.82 1.32 19.34
N GLU A 406 32.29 0.09 19.13
CA GLU A 406 32.32 -0.56 17.80
C GLU A 406 30.93 -0.64 17.14
N LEU A 407 29.88 -0.83 17.93
CA LEU A 407 28.49 -0.84 17.44
C LEU A 407 27.95 0.58 17.20
N ILE A 408 28.35 1.57 18.00
CA ILE A 408 28.06 3.00 17.75
C ILE A 408 28.73 3.46 16.44
N ASP A 409 30.01 3.14 16.26
CA ASP A 409 30.78 3.38 15.03
C ASP A 409 30.08 2.75 13.81
N THR A 410 29.72 1.47 13.91
CA THR A 410 29.02 0.74 12.82
C THR A 410 27.65 1.33 12.52
N ALA A 411 26.87 1.70 13.55
CA ALA A 411 25.56 2.32 13.39
C ALA A 411 25.65 3.68 12.70
N PHE A 412 26.64 4.49 13.08
CA PHE A 412 26.88 5.81 12.51
C PHE A 412 27.31 5.72 11.04
N VAL A 413 28.26 4.85 10.70
CA VAL A 413 28.68 4.61 9.30
C VAL A 413 27.52 4.15 8.44
N ASN A 414 26.72 3.18 8.92
CA ASN A 414 25.57 2.70 8.17
C ASN A 414 24.47 3.78 8.03
N ALA A 415 24.28 4.65 9.02
CA ALA A 415 23.34 5.76 8.93
C ALA A 415 23.75 6.76 7.84
N VAL A 416 25.02 7.16 7.82
CA VAL A 416 25.58 8.06 6.79
C VAL A 416 25.48 7.42 5.39
N LEU A 417 25.89 6.16 5.21
CA LEU A 417 25.82 5.49 3.91
C LEU A 417 24.37 5.26 3.44
N SER A 418 23.45 4.94 4.36
CA SER A 418 22.02 4.75 4.06
C SER A 418 21.33 6.07 3.68
N MET A 419 21.82 7.22 4.15
CA MET A 419 21.37 8.54 3.69
C MET A 419 21.91 8.88 2.30
N ILE A 420 23.23 8.75 2.09
CA ILE A 420 23.88 8.97 0.77
C ILE A 420 23.20 8.14 -0.32
N ALA A 421 22.96 6.84 -0.06
CA ALA A 421 22.41 5.93 -1.06
C ALA A 421 20.94 6.20 -1.44
N LYS A 422 20.14 6.81 -0.55
CA LYS A 422 18.67 6.86 -0.71
C LYS A 422 18.12 8.19 -1.24
N ARG A 423 18.93 9.24 -1.36
CA ARG A 423 18.61 10.56 -1.98
C ARG A 423 17.36 11.31 -1.49
N TYR A 424 16.66 10.79 -0.49
CA TYR A 424 15.54 11.43 0.19
C TYR A 424 15.85 11.54 1.68
N VAL A 425 15.65 12.74 2.24
CA VAL A 425 15.87 13.00 3.67
C VAL A 425 14.79 12.31 4.49
N ASN A 426 15.14 11.18 5.08
CA ASN A 426 14.36 10.59 6.17
C ASN A 426 14.80 11.28 7.48
N THR A 427 13.87 12.00 8.12
CA THR A 427 14.12 12.76 9.36
C THR A 427 14.68 11.90 10.48
N LEU A 428 14.16 10.68 10.68
CA LEU A 428 14.65 9.74 11.71
C LEU A 428 16.07 9.23 11.40
N ARG A 429 16.50 9.18 10.13
CA ARG A 429 17.90 8.85 9.78
C ARG A 429 18.84 10.02 10.06
N ALA A 430 18.42 11.25 9.78
CA ALA A 430 19.16 12.45 10.19
C ALA A 430 19.27 12.54 11.72
N GLU A 431 18.18 12.25 12.44
CA GLU A 431 18.16 12.18 13.89
C GLU A 431 19.15 11.12 14.42
N VAL A 432 19.15 9.89 13.88
CA VAL A 432 20.18 8.88 14.19
C VAL A 432 21.59 9.40 13.95
N VAL A 433 21.87 10.04 12.80
CA VAL A 433 23.21 10.57 12.52
C VAL A 433 23.60 11.62 13.57
N THR A 434 22.75 12.59 13.89
CA THR A 434 23.06 13.60 14.93
C THR A 434 23.22 12.99 16.33
N CYS A 435 22.32 12.09 16.74
CA CYS A 435 22.37 11.45 18.05
C CYS A 435 23.59 10.56 18.26
N LEU A 436 24.11 9.94 17.19
CA LEU A 436 25.34 9.14 17.24
C LEU A 436 26.61 10.00 17.07
N ARG A 437 26.58 11.06 16.23
CA ARG A 437 27.63 12.09 16.10
C ARG A 437 27.98 12.69 17.47
N ASP A 438 26.98 12.82 18.34
CA ASP A 438 27.07 13.44 19.66
C ASP A 438 27.33 12.44 20.81
N ASP A 439 27.36 11.12 20.55
CA ASP A 439 27.67 10.11 21.56
C ASP A 439 29.18 10.05 21.86
N ASP A 440 29.60 10.18 23.12
CA ASP A 440 31.04 10.22 23.49
C ASP A 440 31.81 8.91 23.19
N ARG A 441 31.11 7.81 22.85
CA ARG A 441 31.74 6.54 22.43
C ARG A 441 32.11 6.50 20.94
N LEU A 442 31.67 7.47 20.13
CA LEU A 442 31.95 7.49 18.69
C LEU A 442 33.44 7.77 18.43
N SER A 443 34.09 6.89 17.67
CA SER A 443 35.50 7.03 17.30
C SER A 443 35.72 8.23 16.39
N SER A 444 36.65 9.11 16.78
CA SER A 444 37.01 10.29 15.98
C SER A 444 37.55 9.91 14.60
N LYS A 445 38.23 8.75 14.48
CA LYS A 445 38.64 8.18 13.19
C LYS A 445 37.42 7.92 12.29
N VAL A 446 36.40 7.25 12.83
CA VAL A 446 35.19 6.85 12.11
C VAL A 446 34.37 8.09 11.70
N MET A 447 34.26 9.08 12.58
CA MET A 447 33.69 10.39 12.23
C MET A 447 34.45 11.02 11.04
N GLY A 448 35.78 11.06 11.11
CA GLY A 448 36.62 11.60 10.06
C GLY A 448 36.48 10.88 8.71
N GLU A 449 36.38 9.55 8.71
CA GLU A 449 36.20 8.75 7.50
C GLU A 449 34.80 8.96 6.88
N ALA A 450 33.74 9.02 7.70
CA ALA A 450 32.39 9.34 7.23
C ALA A 450 32.27 10.75 6.65
N PHE A 451 32.91 11.75 7.28
CA PHE A 451 32.95 13.13 6.79
C PHE A 451 33.59 13.22 5.39
N VAL A 452 34.70 12.52 5.18
CA VAL A 452 35.37 12.44 3.86
C VAL A 452 34.49 11.72 2.83
N GLU A 453 33.75 10.67 3.21
CA GLU A 453 32.86 9.95 2.30
C GLU A 453 31.64 10.79 1.87
N VAL A 454 31.03 11.54 2.79
CA VAL A 454 29.99 12.54 2.48
C VAL A 454 30.50 13.56 1.43
N VAL A 455 31.73 14.03 1.58
CA VAL A 455 32.37 14.97 0.63
C VAL A 455 32.66 14.32 -0.73
N LYS A 456 33.02 13.02 -0.79
CA LYS A 456 33.11 12.27 -2.07
C LYS A 456 31.78 12.20 -2.81
N ASN A 457 30.66 12.16 -2.10
CA ASN A 457 29.33 12.00 -2.69
C ASN A 457 28.60 13.33 -3.01
N ARG A 458 29.13 14.48 -2.54
CA ARG A 458 28.60 15.86 -2.73
C ARG A 458 27.36 16.20 -1.87
N GLU A 459 27.18 15.52 -0.75
CA GLU A 459 26.07 15.76 0.17
C GLU A 459 26.38 16.93 1.12
N VAL A 460 26.19 18.17 0.64
CA VAL A 460 26.54 19.42 1.35
C VAL A 460 25.88 19.54 2.72
N ASP A 461 24.59 19.23 2.81
CA ASP A 461 23.83 19.36 4.05
C ASP A 461 24.22 18.29 5.08
N MET A 462 24.57 17.09 4.62
CA MET A 462 25.15 16.05 5.48
C MET A 462 26.56 16.44 5.95
N MET A 463 27.35 17.13 5.13
CA MET A 463 28.67 17.63 5.57
C MET A 463 28.53 18.67 6.69
N LYS A 464 27.55 19.58 6.56
CA LYS A 464 27.22 20.58 7.58
C LYS A 464 26.61 19.95 8.84
N MET A 465 25.88 18.85 8.70
CA MET A 465 25.38 18.03 9.82
C MET A 465 26.51 17.26 10.55
N LEU A 466 27.49 16.71 9.82
CA LEU A 466 28.60 15.95 10.40
C LEU A 466 29.72 16.82 10.98
N TYR A 467 29.81 18.10 10.61
CA TYR A 467 30.78 18.99 11.23
C TYR A 467 30.40 19.29 12.68
N GLU A 468 31.29 18.92 13.58
CA GLU A 468 31.31 19.36 14.98
C GLU A 468 32.75 19.83 15.28
N GLU A 469 32.91 21.09 15.68
CA GLU A 469 34.21 21.76 15.76
C GLU A 469 35.18 20.99 16.66
N ARG A 470 34.67 20.47 17.79
CA ARG A 470 35.50 19.75 18.78
C ARG A 470 35.79 18.29 18.39
N ARG A 471 34.91 17.64 17.63
CA ARG A 471 34.99 16.20 17.32
C ARG A 471 35.55 15.87 15.94
N THR A 472 35.42 16.77 14.96
CA THR A 472 35.92 16.54 13.58
C THR A 472 37.46 16.57 13.56
N PRO A 473 38.15 15.48 13.16
CA PRO A 473 39.61 15.47 13.09
C PRO A 473 40.12 16.50 12.09
N GLY A 474 41.15 17.26 12.45
CA GLY A 474 41.77 18.23 11.54
C GLY A 474 42.29 17.56 10.25
N GLU A 475 42.88 16.37 10.37
CA GLU A 475 43.32 15.57 9.23
C GLU A 475 42.16 15.14 8.30
N ALA A 476 40.97 14.92 8.84
CA ALA A 476 39.79 14.56 8.04
C ALA A 476 39.27 15.75 7.22
N LEU A 477 39.27 16.96 7.79
CA LEU A 477 38.97 18.20 7.04
C LEU A 477 39.96 18.39 5.87
N VAL A 478 41.24 18.06 6.07
CA VAL A 478 42.28 18.16 5.03
C VAL A 478 42.10 17.09 3.95
N ARG A 479 41.86 15.83 4.34
CA ARG A 479 41.52 14.76 3.38
C ARG A 479 40.27 15.10 2.58
N ALA A 480 39.24 15.66 3.22
CA ALA A 480 38.01 16.13 2.56
C ALA A 480 38.27 17.30 1.61
N PHE A 481 39.07 18.30 2.02
CA PHE A 481 39.49 19.40 1.15
C PHE A 481 40.20 18.87 -0.11
N LEU A 482 41.20 18.01 0.07
CA LEU A 482 42.00 17.47 -1.04
C LEU A 482 41.15 16.65 -2.01
N GLU A 483 40.18 15.89 -1.50
CA GLU A 483 39.22 15.13 -2.31
C GLU A 483 38.22 16.04 -3.06
N ALA A 484 37.72 17.10 -2.41
CA ALA A 484 36.85 18.10 -3.03
C ALA A 484 37.57 18.88 -4.14
N ALA A 485 38.83 19.27 -3.88
CA ALA A 485 39.71 19.88 -4.86
C ALA A 485 39.99 18.92 -6.02
N HIS A 486 40.46 17.69 -5.77
CA HIS A 486 40.70 16.67 -6.80
C HIS A 486 39.48 16.46 -7.71
N ARG A 487 38.26 16.40 -7.15
CA ARG A 487 36.99 16.29 -7.89
C ARG A 487 36.49 17.61 -8.53
N LYS A 488 37.27 18.70 -8.48
CA LYS A 488 36.98 20.05 -9.03
C LYS A 488 35.72 20.72 -8.46
N ARG A 489 35.37 20.44 -7.20
CA ARG A 489 34.11 20.88 -6.57
C ARG A 489 34.28 22.19 -5.79
N ILE A 490 34.29 23.29 -6.53
CA ILE A 490 34.55 24.64 -6.01
C ILE A 490 33.62 25.02 -4.84
N ASP A 491 32.34 24.64 -4.89
CA ASP A 491 31.36 24.93 -3.82
C ASP A 491 31.77 24.30 -2.48
N LEU A 492 32.07 22.99 -2.50
CA LEU A 492 32.54 22.26 -1.32
C LEU A 492 33.88 22.77 -0.82
N VAL A 493 34.77 23.18 -1.73
CA VAL A 493 36.05 23.80 -1.34
C VAL A 493 35.82 25.08 -0.53
N LYS A 494 34.85 25.92 -0.91
CA LYS A 494 34.48 27.12 -0.12
C LYS A 494 33.86 26.75 1.22
N ASP A 495 32.90 25.84 1.26
CA ASP A 495 32.28 25.39 2.51
C ASP A 495 33.32 24.77 3.47
N ILE A 496 34.19 23.87 2.99
CA ILE A 496 35.24 23.24 3.81
C ILE A 496 36.28 24.27 4.29
N LEU A 497 36.59 25.30 3.51
CA LEU A 497 37.46 26.39 3.97
C LEU A 497 36.81 27.23 5.07
N MET A 498 35.52 27.56 4.99
CA MET A 498 34.80 28.20 6.10
C MET A 498 34.89 27.36 7.39
N LEU A 499 34.72 26.04 7.27
CA LEU A 499 34.82 25.08 8.38
C LEU A 499 36.25 24.88 8.92
N LEU A 500 37.28 25.13 8.09
CA LEU A 500 38.69 25.17 8.52
C LEU A 500 39.05 26.50 9.20
N SER A 501 38.60 27.63 8.66
CA SER A 501 38.85 28.96 9.22
C SER A 501 38.17 29.21 10.56
N ALA A 502 37.02 28.59 10.82
CA ALA A 502 36.35 28.67 12.12
C ALA A 502 37.17 28.02 13.25
N LYS A 503 37.88 26.92 12.95
CA LYS A 503 38.67 26.16 13.91
C LYS A 503 40.04 26.82 14.09
N GLU A 504 40.18 27.65 15.13
CA GLU A 504 41.22 28.70 15.37
C GLU A 504 42.68 28.45 14.90
N LYS A 505 43.09 27.20 14.73
CA LYS A 505 44.41 26.83 14.17
C LYS A 505 44.28 25.76 13.11
N ALA A 506 43.76 26.11 11.93
CA ALA A 506 44.02 25.36 10.70
C ALA A 506 45.55 25.31 10.44
N PRO A 507 46.22 24.15 10.54
CA PRO A 507 47.69 24.12 10.47
C PRO A 507 48.19 24.50 9.07
N GLN A 508 48.99 25.57 8.97
CA GLN A 508 49.46 26.16 7.70
C GLN A 508 50.01 25.12 6.70
N LYS A 509 50.72 24.09 7.20
CA LYS A 509 51.22 22.95 6.42
C LYS A 509 50.16 22.35 5.48
N PHE A 510 48.93 22.18 5.95
CA PHE A 510 47.87 21.57 5.15
C PHE A 510 47.29 22.52 4.09
N MET A 511 47.25 23.82 4.36
CA MET A 511 46.90 24.83 3.34
C MET A 511 47.98 24.91 2.25
N HIS A 512 49.25 24.69 2.61
CA HIS A 512 50.35 24.58 1.65
C HIS A 512 50.21 23.31 0.78
N GLU A 513 49.90 22.16 1.38
CA GLU A 513 49.64 20.90 0.65
C GLU A 513 48.41 21.03 -0.27
N ALA A 514 47.35 21.69 0.18
CA ALA A 514 46.16 22.05 -0.60
C ALA A 514 46.49 22.95 -1.81
N PHE A 515 47.29 24.00 -1.63
CA PHE A 515 47.71 24.91 -2.70
C PHE A 515 48.54 24.16 -3.77
N ILE A 516 49.49 23.31 -3.35
CA ILE A 516 50.29 22.48 -4.27
C ILE A 516 49.39 21.49 -5.03
N ALA A 517 48.40 20.87 -4.39
CA ALA A 517 47.45 19.98 -5.05
C ALA A 517 46.57 20.71 -6.08
N ALA A 518 46.08 21.91 -5.75
CA ALA A 518 45.29 22.73 -6.67
C ALA A 518 46.10 23.15 -7.91
N ALA A 519 47.38 23.49 -7.74
CA ALA A 519 48.30 23.76 -8.85
C ALA A 519 48.48 22.52 -9.74
N ARG A 520 48.81 21.36 -9.14
CA ARG A 520 48.99 20.08 -9.85
C ARG A 520 47.79 19.67 -10.71
N HIS A 521 46.58 19.93 -10.25
CA HIS A 521 45.36 19.56 -10.97
C HIS A 521 44.77 20.67 -11.85
N GLY A 522 45.50 21.78 -12.05
CA GLY A 522 45.14 22.86 -12.97
C GLY A 522 44.02 23.78 -12.49
N GLN A 523 43.87 23.98 -11.18
CA GLN A 523 42.65 24.50 -10.56
C GLN A 523 42.75 25.97 -10.13
N MET A 524 42.84 26.88 -11.10
CA MET A 524 42.99 28.33 -10.89
C MET A 524 42.05 28.91 -9.81
N ALA A 525 40.74 28.67 -9.92
CA ALA A 525 39.77 29.20 -8.97
C ALA A 525 39.99 28.70 -7.52
N ILE A 526 40.54 27.50 -7.34
CA ILE A 526 40.82 26.94 -6.01
C ILE A 526 42.13 27.54 -5.45
N LEU A 527 43.13 27.80 -6.29
CA LEU A 527 44.33 28.56 -5.90
C LEU A 527 43.98 29.98 -5.44
N GLU A 528 43.08 30.67 -6.15
CA GLU A 528 42.60 32.01 -5.79
C GLU A 528 41.88 31.99 -4.43
N ILE A 529 40.95 31.06 -4.21
CA ILE A 529 40.20 30.94 -2.95
C ILE A 529 41.12 30.56 -1.77
N VAL A 530 42.05 29.61 -1.96
CA VAL A 530 43.02 29.21 -0.91
C VAL A 530 43.94 30.38 -0.56
N HIS A 531 44.41 31.15 -1.55
CA HIS A 531 45.22 32.34 -1.31
C HIS A 531 44.44 33.44 -0.57
N GLN A 532 43.21 33.74 -0.99
CA GLN A 532 42.34 34.71 -0.31
C GLN A 532 42.03 34.30 1.15
N SER A 533 42.04 33.00 1.44
CA SER A 533 41.81 32.43 2.78
C SER A 533 43.05 32.44 3.68
N GLN A 534 44.24 32.85 3.20
CA GLN A 534 45.47 32.98 4.00
C GLN A 534 46.10 34.37 3.85
N PRO A 535 45.90 35.28 4.83
CA PRO A 535 46.55 36.60 4.84
C PRO A 535 48.02 36.55 5.29
N ALA A 536 48.53 35.39 5.75
CA ALA A 536 49.94 35.18 6.08
C ALA A 536 50.71 34.69 4.84
N ASP A 537 51.94 35.19 4.64
CA ASP A 537 52.75 34.87 3.48
C ASP A 537 53.00 33.35 3.31
N LEU A 538 52.42 32.79 2.25
CA LEU A 538 52.76 31.45 1.73
C LEU A 538 54.28 31.34 1.61
N PHE A 539 54.89 30.38 2.30
CA PHE A 539 56.35 30.27 2.35
C PHE A 539 56.93 30.03 0.94
N LEU A 540 58.00 30.73 0.55
CA LEU A 540 58.54 30.72 -0.82
C LEU A 540 58.82 29.33 -1.41
N MET A 541 59.14 28.33 -0.58
CA MET A 541 59.32 26.94 -1.02
C MET A 541 58.00 26.26 -1.44
N VAL A 542 56.86 26.66 -0.87
CA VAL A 542 55.52 26.21 -1.26
C VAL A 542 55.17 26.74 -2.66
N LEU A 543 55.45 28.02 -2.92
CA LEU A 543 55.23 28.63 -4.24
C LEU A 543 56.11 27.98 -5.31
N LYS A 544 57.38 27.69 -5.01
CA LYS A 544 58.26 26.89 -5.90
C LYS A 544 57.69 25.50 -6.16
N ASN A 545 57.42 24.72 -5.11
CA ASN A 545 56.85 23.38 -5.24
C ASN A 545 55.51 23.36 -6.01
N ALA A 546 54.69 24.41 -5.88
CA ALA A 546 53.44 24.56 -6.62
C ALA A 546 53.68 24.88 -8.10
N LEU A 547 54.67 25.71 -8.44
CA LEU A 547 55.08 25.99 -9.81
C LEU A 547 55.65 24.74 -10.50
N ASP A 548 56.49 23.97 -9.79
CA ASP A 548 57.11 22.76 -10.31
C ASP A 548 56.09 21.66 -10.65
N VAL A 549 54.96 21.59 -9.92
CA VAL A 549 53.86 20.64 -10.22
C VAL A 549 52.78 21.20 -11.14
N ALA A 550 52.78 22.49 -11.48
CA ALA A 550 51.75 23.13 -12.30
C ALA A 550 51.74 22.68 -13.78
N GLY A 551 52.77 21.94 -14.21
CA GLY A 551 52.77 21.21 -15.49
C GLY A 551 52.78 22.09 -16.73
N GLY A 552 53.21 23.36 -16.63
CA GLY A 552 53.20 24.31 -17.74
C GLY A 552 51.84 24.96 -18.01
N ASN A 553 50.91 24.93 -17.05
CA ASN A 553 49.65 25.66 -17.16
C ASN A 553 49.92 27.17 -17.01
N GLY A 554 50.23 27.84 -18.13
CA GLY A 554 50.70 29.23 -18.16
C GLY A 554 49.83 30.27 -17.41
N LYS A 555 48.54 30.01 -17.19
CA LYS A 555 47.71 30.88 -16.33
C LYS A 555 48.08 30.76 -14.85
N ILE A 556 48.28 29.53 -14.38
CA ILE A 556 48.71 29.20 -13.02
C ILE A 556 50.18 29.57 -12.81
N ASP A 557 51.05 29.29 -13.79
CA ASP A 557 52.46 29.66 -13.72
C ASP A 557 52.62 31.18 -13.56
N ASN A 558 51.88 31.98 -14.34
CA ASN A 558 51.89 33.44 -14.23
C ASN A 558 51.32 33.93 -12.89
N PHE A 559 50.29 33.27 -12.35
CA PHE A 559 49.74 33.60 -11.03
C PHE A 559 50.73 33.32 -9.90
N ILE A 560 51.34 32.13 -9.88
CA ILE A 560 52.33 31.74 -8.86
C ILE A 560 53.59 32.62 -8.97
N ARG A 561 54.08 32.89 -10.19
CA ARG A 561 55.19 33.82 -10.42
C ARG A 561 54.86 35.24 -9.92
N LYS A 562 53.64 35.74 -10.16
CA LYS A 562 53.20 37.03 -9.62
C LYS A 562 53.24 37.02 -8.09
N LEU A 563 52.67 36.01 -7.43
CA LEU A 563 52.71 35.90 -5.97
C LEU A 563 54.15 35.87 -5.42
N MET A 564 55.07 35.17 -6.08
CA MET A 564 56.49 35.18 -5.72
C MET A 564 57.12 36.57 -5.86
N CYS A 565 56.83 37.29 -6.94
CA CYS A 565 57.30 38.67 -7.12
C CYS A 565 56.72 39.61 -6.04
N ASP A 566 55.41 39.59 -5.82
CA ASP A 566 54.72 40.44 -4.85
C ASP A 566 55.28 40.22 -3.41
N GLN A 567 55.64 38.99 -3.05
CA GLN A 567 56.32 38.69 -1.77
C GLN A 567 57.77 39.20 -1.71
N VAL A 568 58.54 39.07 -2.79
CA VAL A 568 59.93 39.56 -2.83
C VAL A 568 59.96 41.08 -2.73
N PHE A 569 59.09 41.78 -3.46
CA PHE A 569 58.98 43.25 -3.37
C PHE A 569 58.56 43.72 -1.97
N LYS A 570 57.57 43.09 -1.33
CA LYS A 570 57.19 43.39 0.07
C LYS A 570 58.37 43.23 1.04
N ARG A 571 59.18 42.18 0.87
CA ARG A 571 60.35 41.93 1.74
C ARG A 571 61.48 42.92 1.53
N LEU A 572 61.70 43.38 0.30
CA LEU A 572 62.65 44.46 0.01
C LEU A 572 62.19 45.77 0.65
N GLN A 573 60.93 46.16 0.45
CA GLN A 573 60.35 47.37 1.06
C GLN A 573 60.36 47.34 2.60
N ALA A 574 60.10 46.18 3.21
CA ALA A 574 60.22 46.01 4.66
C ALA A 574 61.67 46.19 5.16
N ALA A 575 62.66 45.71 4.41
CA ALA A 575 64.08 45.87 4.74
C ALA A 575 64.64 47.27 4.43
N GLU A 576 63.95 48.07 3.60
CA GLU A 576 64.23 49.49 3.38
C GLU A 576 63.59 50.41 4.44
N THR A 577 62.75 49.86 5.34
CA THR A 577 62.00 50.60 6.36
C THR A 577 62.32 50.21 7.81
N SER A 578 63.39 49.41 8.03
CA SER A 578 63.88 48.97 9.35
C SER A 578 65.36 49.28 9.56
#